data_AF-A0A6C0DIV6-F1
#
_entry.id   AF-A0A6C0DIV6-F1
#
_cell.length_a   1.000
_cell.length_b   1.000
_cell.length_c   1.000
_cell.angle_alpha   90.00
_cell.angle_beta   90.00
_cell.angle_gamma   90.00
#
_symmetry.space_group_name_H-M   'P 1'
#
loop_
_entity.id
_entity.type
_entity.pdbx_description
1 polymer ?
#
loop_
_entity_poly.entity_id
_entity_poly.type
_entity_poly.pdbx_seq_one_letter_code
_entity_poly.pdbx_strand_id
1 'polypeptide(L)'
;MPIRVLVYSIEIETIYKIIDNYNKNKDDHDEPLERLDRCEDGFQIKIKNSHEVIGENNKIKQLRWKYKYLISFLNCQGFDRKEEMLLFNSMKTFLGENVIFET
;
A
#
# COMPACT_ATOMS: atom_id res chain seq x y z
N MET A 1 -6.45 8.09 -4.00
CA MET A 1 -5.81 9.44 -4.04
C MET A 1 -4.36 9.25 -3.63
N PRO A 2 -3.37 9.84 -4.33
CA PRO A 2 -2.02 9.30 -4.23
C PRO A 2 -1.29 9.76 -2.97
N ILE A 3 -0.66 8.80 -2.28
CA ILE A 3 0.29 9.09 -1.22
C ILE A 3 1.61 9.48 -1.90
N ARG A 4 2.12 10.67 -1.62
CA ARG A 4 3.40 11.16 -2.13
C ARG A 4 4.50 10.97 -1.10
N VAL A 5 5.67 10.51 -1.55
CA VAL A 5 6.86 10.27 -0.72
C VAL A 5 8.02 11.09 -1.24
N LEU A 6 8.57 11.99 -0.42
CA LEU A 6 9.54 12.98 -0.84
C LEU A 6 10.96 12.44 -0.96
N VAL A 7 11.27 11.35 -0.26
CA VAL A 7 12.55 10.66 -0.30
C VAL A 7 12.73 9.81 -1.57
N TYR A 8 13.99 9.58 -1.96
CA TYR A 8 14.32 8.77 -3.14
C TYR A 8 14.33 7.27 -2.87
N SER A 9 14.57 6.88 -1.63
CA SER A 9 14.62 5.49 -1.20
C SER A 9 14.11 5.36 0.23
N ILE A 10 13.52 4.22 0.53
CA ILE A 10 13.09 3.84 1.88
C ILE A 10 13.81 2.54 2.21
N GLU A 11 14.42 2.46 3.39
CA GLU A 11 15.09 1.23 3.82
C GLU A 11 14.06 0.10 3.98
N ILE A 12 14.46 -1.12 3.63
CA ILE A 12 13.57 -2.29 3.68
C ILE A 12 13.04 -2.54 5.10
N GLU A 13 13.84 -2.27 6.13
CA GLU A 13 13.42 -2.37 7.53
C GLU A 13 12.31 -1.36 7.85
N THR A 14 12.39 -0.14 7.30
CA THR A 14 11.34 0.87 7.46
C THR A 14 10.05 0.45 6.75
N ILE A 15 10.14 -0.19 5.58
CA ILE A 15 8.98 -0.77 4.89
C ILE A 15 8.28 -1.81 5.77
N TYR A 16 9.03 -2.72 6.39
CA TYR A 16 8.43 -3.71 7.30
C TYR A 16 7.80 -3.06 8.54
N LYS A 17 8.43 -2.03 9.13
CA LYS A 17 7.84 -1.26 10.24
C LYS A 17 6.52 -0.59 9.86
N ILE A 18 6.44 -0.04 8.65
CA ILE A 18 5.19 0.54 8.10
C ILE A 18 4.11 -0.53 7.98
N ILE A 19 4.45 -1.70 7.41
CA ILE A 19 3.52 -2.83 7.26
C ILE A 19 3.02 -3.33 8.62
N ASP A 20 3.91 -3.52 9.58
CA ASP A 20 3.55 -3.96 10.92
C ASP A 20 2.64 -2.95 11.63
N ASN A 21 2.93 -1.66 11.48
CA ASN A 21 2.09 -0.62 12.06
C ASN A 21 0.70 -0.57 11.41
N TYR A 22 0.61 -0.71 10.09
CA TYR A 22 -0.69 -0.82 9.40
C TYR A 22 -1.48 -2.01 9.95
N ASN A 23 -0.84 -3.19 9.98
CA ASN A 23 -1.50 -4.43 10.37
C ASN A 23 -1.91 -4.49 11.85
N LYS A 24 -1.26 -3.70 12.71
CA LYS A 24 -1.66 -3.53 14.12
C LYS A 24 -2.85 -2.60 14.32
N ASN A 25 -3.14 -1.72 13.34
CA ASN A 25 -4.16 -0.68 13.46
C ASN A 25 -5.36 -0.88 12.50
N LYS A 26 -5.31 -1.89 11.62
CA LYS A 26 -6.47 -2.30 10.82
C LYS A 26 -7.51 -3.01 11.69
N ASP A 27 -8.72 -3.15 11.16
CA ASP A 27 -9.74 -3.96 11.83
C ASP A 27 -9.37 -5.45 11.76
N ASP A 28 -9.83 -6.23 12.74
CA ASP A 28 -9.55 -7.67 12.84
C ASP A 28 -10.05 -8.46 11.62
N HIS A 29 -11.13 -7.99 10.98
CA HIS A 29 -11.73 -8.64 9.82
C HIS A 29 -11.08 -8.28 8.48
N ASP A 30 -10.32 -7.19 8.44
CA ASP A 30 -9.64 -6.69 7.24
C ASP A 30 -8.45 -7.59 6.88
N GLU A 31 -8.16 -7.72 5.59
CA GLU A 31 -7.00 -8.46 5.11
C GLU A 31 -5.69 -7.70 5.42
N PRO A 32 -4.59 -8.41 5.66
CA PRO A 32 -3.32 -7.77 5.99
C PRO A 32 -2.72 -7.05 4.79
N LEU A 33 -1.99 -5.97 5.08
CA LEU A 33 -1.07 -5.33 4.15
C LEU A 33 0.18 -6.19 4.00
N GLU A 34 0.62 -6.37 2.76
CA GLU A 34 1.85 -7.05 2.41
C GLU A 34 2.66 -6.18 1.44
N ARG A 35 3.96 -6.47 1.32
CA ARG A 35 4.78 -5.89 0.26
C ARG A 35 4.37 -6.48 -1.09
N LEU A 36 4.29 -5.64 -2.11
CA LEU A 36 4.01 -6.10 -3.47
C LEU A 36 5.29 -6.67 -4.09
N ASP A 37 5.32 -7.98 -4.33
CA ASP A 37 6.44 -8.67 -4.98
C ASP A 37 6.41 -8.50 -6.51
N ARG A 38 6.68 -7.28 -6.99
CA ARG A 38 6.79 -6.92 -8.42
C ARG A 38 7.96 -5.95 -8.64
N CYS A 39 8.36 -5.77 -9.90
CA CYS A 39 9.47 -4.88 -10.28
C CYS A 39 9.27 -3.43 -9.81
N GLU A 40 8.04 -2.93 -9.83
CA GLU A 40 7.70 -1.59 -9.36
C GLU A 40 7.66 -1.47 -7.83
N ASP A 41 7.58 -2.58 -7.12
CA ASP A 41 7.40 -2.66 -5.66
C ASP A 41 6.14 -1.90 -5.18
N GLY A 42 5.92 -1.82 -3.87
CA GLY A 42 4.81 -1.12 -3.26
C GLY A 42 4.07 -1.99 -2.26
N PHE A 43 2.74 -1.86 -2.24
CA PHE A 43 1.91 -2.51 -1.24
C PHE A 43 0.73 -3.23 -1.88
N GLN A 44 0.33 -4.34 -1.27
CA GLN A 44 -0.80 -5.14 -1.69
C GLN A 44 -1.66 -5.58 -0.51
N ILE A 45 -2.93 -5.85 -0.78
CA ILE A 45 -3.87 -6.52 0.13
C ILE A 45 -4.56 -7.60 -0.69
N LYS A 46 -4.62 -8.83 -0.17
CA LYS A 46 -5.30 -9.94 -0.86
C LYS A 46 -6.82 -9.72 -0.86
N ILE A 47 -7.47 -10.12 -1.93
CA ILE A 47 -8.94 -10.12 -2.02
C ILE A 47 -9.41 -11.52 -1.66
N LYS A 48 -10.17 -11.63 -0.55
CA LYS A 48 -10.81 -12.89 -0.12
C LYS A 48 -11.63 -13.47 -1.27
N ASN A 49 -11.61 -14.79 -1.41
CA ASN A 49 -12.42 -15.55 -2.37
C ASN A 49 -12.14 -15.25 -3.86
N SER A 50 -10.94 -14.79 -4.21
CA SER A 50 -10.54 -14.50 -5.60
C SER A 50 -10.18 -15.74 -6.44
N HIS A 51 -10.48 -16.95 -5.97
CA HIS A 51 -10.11 -18.21 -6.62
C HIS A 51 -10.65 -18.37 -8.04
N GLU A 52 -11.79 -17.75 -8.35
CA GLU A 52 -12.44 -17.81 -9.66
C GLU A 52 -11.94 -16.74 -10.64
N VAL A 53 -11.10 -15.81 -10.16
CA VAL A 53 -10.66 -14.67 -10.97
C VAL A 53 -9.38 -14.99 -11.73
N ILE A 54 -9.44 -14.82 -13.05
CA ILE A 54 -8.29 -14.99 -13.94
C ILE A 54 -7.37 -13.77 -13.83
N GLY A 55 -6.10 -14.01 -13.50
CA GLY A 55 -5.03 -13.00 -13.46
C GLY A 55 -4.68 -12.51 -12.06
N GLU A 56 -3.39 -12.59 -11.71
CA GLU A 56 -2.87 -12.26 -10.37
C GLU A 56 -3.16 -10.82 -9.91
N ASN A 57 -3.23 -9.86 -10.83
CA ASN A 57 -3.57 -8.47 -10.49
C ASN A 57 -5.01 -8.29 -9.99
N ASN A 58 -5.91 -9.21 -10.35
CA ASN A 58 -7.32 -9.15 -9.98
C ASN A 58 -7.58 -9.88 -8.65
N LYS A 59 -6.56 -10.54 -8.09
CA LYS A 59 -6.64 -11.23 -6.79
C LYS A 59 -6.17 -10.34 -5.63
N ILE A 60 -5.66 -9.14 -5.94
CA ILE A 60 -5.09 -8.22 -4.96
C ILE A 60 -5.58 -6.79 -5.22
N LYS A 61 -5.75 -6.02 -4.14
CA LYS A 61 -5.68 -4.57 -4.19
C LYS A 61 -4.21 -4.17 -4.17
N GLN A 62 -3.82 -3.13 -4.90
CA GLN A 62 -2.41 -2.75 -5.03
C GLN A 62 -2.19 -1.25 -5.21
N LEU A 63 -1.12 -0.77 -4.57
CA LEU A 63 -0.51 0.53 -4.80
C LEU A 63 0.95 0.33 -5.18
N ARG A 64 1.36 0.87 -6.33
CA ARG A 64 2.73 0.73 -6.87
C ARG A 64 3.47 2.05 -6.80
N TRP A 65 4.79 1.97 -6.69
CA TRP A 65 5.62 3.17 -6.82
C TRP A 65 5.63 3.70 -8.26
N LYS A 66 5.35 4.99 -8.40
CA LYS A 66 5.50 5.72 -9.67
C LYS A 66 5.81 7.18 -9.39
N TYR A 67 6.95 7.67 -9.87
CA TYR A 67 7.35 9.09 -9.77
C TYR A 67 7.18 9.70 -8.37
N LYS A 68 7.64 9.02 -7.30
CA LYS A 68 7.48 9.43 -5.90
C LYS A 68 6.05 9.29 -5.33
N TYR A 69 5.15 8.61 -6.02
CA TYR A 69 3.79 8.35 -5.56
C TYR A 69 3.53 6.87 -5.39
N LEU A 70 2.65 6.53 -4.46
CA LEU A 70 1.93 5.26 -4.41
C LEU A 70 0.58 5.46 -5.09
N ILE A 71 0.41 4.80 -6.23
CA ILE A 71 -0.80 4.92 -7.05
C ILE A 71 -1.34 3.55 -7.41
N SER A 72 -2.64 3.47 -7.69
CA SER A 72 -3.21 2.30 -8.34
C SER A 72 -2.72 2.21 -9.79
N PHE A 73 -2.35 1.00 -10.22
CA PHE A 73 -2.02 0.75 -11.62
C PHE A 73 -3.30 0.66 -12.46
N LEU A 74 -3.24 1.06 -13.73
CA LEU A 74 -4.39 1.08 -14.63
C LEU A 74 -5.06 -0.31 -14.70
N ASN A 75 -6.39 -0.35 -14.55
CA ASN A 75 -7.21 -1.57 -14.52
C ASN A 75 -6.90 -2.56 -13.38
N CYS A 76 -6.11 -2.17 -12.39
CA CYS A 76 -5.93 -2.94 -11.16
C CYS A 76 -6.77 -2.34 -10.03
N GLN A 77 -7.22 -3.17 -9.11
CA GLN A 77 -7.95 -2.69 -7.96
C GLN A 77 -6.99 -1.91 -7.03
N GLY A 78 -7.32 -0.66 -6.73
CA GLY A 78 -6.60 0.15 -5.75
C GLY A 78 -7.09 -0.09 -4.33
N PHE A 79 -6.44 0.58 -3.39
CA PHE A 79 -6.90 0.64 -2.01
C PHE A 79 -8.13 1.55 -1.92
N ASP A 80 -9.05 1.24 -1.02
CA ASP A 80 -10.13 2.16 -0.69
C ASP A 80 -9.64 3.28 0.23
N ARG A 81 -10.51 4.26 0.50
CA ARG A 81 -10.12 5.44 1.29
C ARG A 81 -9.66 5.09 2.71
N LYS A 82 -10.24 4.07 3.34
CA LYS A 82 -9.85 3.66 4.70
C LYS A 82 -8.45 3.04 4.66
N GLU A 83 -8.21 2.15 3.71
CA GLU A 83 -6.93 1.50 3.47
C GLU A 83 -5.84 2.53 3.10
N GLU A 84 -6.13 3.49 2.20
CA GLU A 84 -5.21 4.56 1.83
C GLU A 84 -4.85 5.45 3.04
N MET A 85 -5.84 5.83 3.87
CA MET A 85 -5.60 6.65 5.05
C MET A 85 -4.81 5.91 6.13
N LEU A 86 -5.08 4.62 6.33
CA LEU A 86 -4.34 3.81 7.27
C LEU A 86 -2.88 3.65 6.83
N LEU A 87 -2.64 3.38 5.54
CA LEU A 87 -1.30 3.33 4.97
C LEU A 87 -0.58 4.67 5.11
N PHE A 88 -1.24 5.77 4.78
CA PHE A 88 -0.68 7.11 4.95
C PHE A 88 -0.25 7.37 6.39
N ASN A 89 -1.09 7.08 7.38
CA ASN A 89 -0.78 7.29 8.79
C ASN A 89 0.41 6.43 9.24
N SER A 90 0.47 5.16 8.81
CA SER A 90 1.60 4.28 9.11
C SER A 90 2.89 4.78 8.46
N MET A 91 2.84 5.24 7.21
CA MET A 91 3.99 5.84 6.54
C MET A 91 4.43 7.14 7.22
N LYS A 92 3.50 8.03 7.56
CA LYS A 92 3.76 9.29 8.28
C LYS A 92 4.46 9.04 9.63
N THR A 93 4.09 7.96 10.33
CA THR A 93 4.70 7.59 11.61
C THR A 93 6.21 7.35 11.51
N PHE A 94 6.70 6.74 10.42
CA PHE A 94 8.12 6.39 10.27
C PHE A 94 8.90 7.32 9.34
N LEU A 95 8.23 8.02 8.43
CA LEU A 95 8.86 8.89 7.44
C LEU A 95 8.62 10.39 7.74
N GLY A 96 7.73 10.71 8.68
CA GLY A 96 7.45 12.08 9.13
C GLY A 96 6.95 12.97 8.00
N GLU A 97 7.55 14.17 7.89
CA GLU A 97 7.20 15.15 6.85
C GLU A 97 7.56 14.74 5.42
N ASN A 98 8.23 13.59 5.24
CA ASN A 98 8.52 13.06 3.91
C ASN A 98 7.31 12.38 3.25
N VAL A 99 6.13 12.39 3.86
CA VAL A 99 4.92 11.79 3.31
C VAL A 99 3.78 12.79 3.34
N ILE A 100 3.13 12.95 2.18
CA ILE A 100 2.01 13.87 1.95
C ILE A 100 0.84 13.08 1.38
N PHE A 101 -0.37 13.39 1.86
CA PHE A 101 -1.62 12.92 1.28
C PHE A 101 -2.17 14.02 0.37
N GLU A 102 -2.14 13.83 -0.95
CA GLU A 102 -2.67 14.81 -1.91
C GLU A 102 -4.15 14.51 -2.18
N THR A 103 -5.03 15.45 -1.80
CA THR A 103 -6.50 15.40 -2.01
C THR A 103 -6.92 16.00 -3.33
#